data_AF-A0A967HQB0-F1
#
_entry.id   AF-A0A967HQB0-F1
#
_cell.length_a   1.000
_cell.length_b   1.000
_cell.length_c   1.000
_cell.angle_alpha   90.00
_cell.angle_beta   90.00
_cell.angle_gamma   90.00
#
_symmetry.space_group_name_H-M   'P 1'
#
loop_
_entity.id
_entity.type
_entity.pdbx_description
1 polymer ?
#
loop_
_entity_poly.entity_id
_entity_poly.type
_entity_poly.pdbx_seq_one_letter_code
_entity_poly.pdbx_strand_id
1 'polypeptide(L)'
;EVAAAWVAIDRVYLQPGPEEFDGEGDMDGDGHDRVDLVTDDITLNLITLANDIEELAVDVPVTSGFYHQLRIVVPEACIAVETEDEGVYDYYATPGFDETLVPEEDLGMAAPCDGADHLQTPSLPQSGIKVQLPGDGDGVQITGEQYILLVDFDAAESFGHVAGQGDKWVMHPVIRGGELELSSSITANLVAADGLEFPDIATDQPMTLGDFVADVDSEEEDVPFTDPDEDDVYTATFSAMLPGVTGLIVSVEGPDGWNYTFDPVSATVDLTSGQNVVVDFTLTEITASP
;
A
#
# COMPACT_ATOMS: atom_id res chain seq x y z
N GLU A 1 -4.07 30.71 -15.11
CA GLU A 1 -3.90 29.23 -15.10
C GLU A 1 -4.03 28.75 -13.66
N VAL A 2 -4.37 27.48 -13.38
CA VAL A 2 -4.34 27.01 -11.98
C VAL A 2 -2.89 26.81 -11.59
N ALA A 3 -2.41 27.61 -10.63
CA ALA A 3 -1.01 27.59 -10.19
C ALA A 3 -0.79 26.65 -9.00
N ALA A 4 -1.83 26.38 -8.21
CA ALA A 4 -1.81 25.41 -7.11
C ALA A 4 -3.22 24.92 -6.76
N ALA A 5 -3.31 23.73 -6.18
CA ALA A 5 -4.56 23.11 -5.76
C ALA A 5 -4.37 22.31 -4.47
N TRP A 6 -4.73 22.91 -3.33
CA TRP A 6 -4.70 22.24 -2.03
C TRP A 6 -6.00 21.49 -1.79
N VAL A 7 -5.89 20.26 -1.29
CA VAL A 7 -7.04 19.43 -0.95
C VAL A 7 -6.87 18.78 0.41
N ALA A 8 -7.94 18.75 1.19
CA ALA A 8 -8.07 17.83 2.31
C ALA A 8 -8.49 16.47 1.74
N ILE A 9 -7.84 15.40 2.18
CA ILE A 9 -8.20 14.02 1.86
C ILE A 9 -8.76 13.41 3.14
N ASP A 10 -10.06 13.12 3.14
CA ASP A 10 -10.76 12.44 4.24
C ASP A 10 -10.52 10.92 4.19
N ARG A 11 -10.41 10.39 2.96
CA ARG A 11 -10.31 8.95 2.77
C ARG A 11 -9.73 8.58 1.43
N VAL A 12 -8.91 7.54 1.41
CA VAL A 12 -8.47 6.83 0.21
C VAL A 12 -8.95 5.39 0.28
N TYR A 13 -9.57 4.87 -0.77
CA TYR A 13 -10.03 3.48 -0.77
C TYR A 13 -9.94 2.80 -2.14
N LEU A 14 -9.72 1.48 -2.12
CA LEU A 14 -9.86 0.63 -3.30
C LEU A 14 -11.32 0.22 -3.46
N GLN A 15 -11.77 0.24 -4.71
CA GLN A 15 -13.10 -0.21 -5.04
C GLN A 15 -13.04 -1.42 -5.99
N PRO A 16 -13.63 -2.57 -5.60
CA PRO A 16 -13.74 -3.72 -6.46
C PRO A 16 -14.62 -3.40 -7.68
N GLY A 17 -14.37 -4.15 -8.74
CA GLY A 17 -15.16 -4.07 -9.97
C GLY A 17 -16.57 -4.59 -9.78
N PRO A 18 -17.50 -4.18 -10.65
CA PRO A 18 -18.78 -4.85 -10.75
C PRO A 18 -18.63 -6.14 -11.57
N GLU A 19 -18.07 -7.23 -11.05
CA GLU A 19 -18.19 -8.56 -11.70
C GLU A 19 -18.52 -9.71 -10.72
N GLU A 20 -19.08 -10.77 -11.30
CA GLU A 20 -20.04 -11.75 -10.78
C GLU A 20 -19.65 -12.43 -9.46
N PHE A 21 -20.31 -12.02 -8.38
CA PHE A 21 -20.37 -12.80 -7.14
C PHE A 21 -21.24 -14.05 -7.38
N ASP A 22 -20.62 -15.21 -7.53
CA ASP A 22 -21.28 -16.52 -7.70
C ASP A 22 -21.48 -17.27 -6.38
N GLY A 23 -21.16 -16.65 -5.24
CA GLY A 23 -21.35 -17.20 -3.91
C GLY A 23 -22.74 -16.94 -3.34
N GLU A 24 -23.53 -18.00 -3.19
CA GLU A 24 -24.76 -18.02 -2.37
C GLU A 24 -24.40 -17.74 -0.90
N GLY A 25 -24.37 -16.47 -0.50
CA GLY A 25 -24.22 -16.02 0.88
C GLY A 25 -25.20 -14.90 1.18
N ASP A 26 -25.98 -15.04 2.25
CA ASP A 26 -27.06 -14.13 2.64
C ASP A 26 -26.56 -12.67 2.76
N MET A 27 -27.16 -11.80 1.93
CA MET A 27 -26.86 -10.37 1.83
C MET A 27 -27.64 -9.58 2.90
N ASP A 28 -26.97 -9.24 3.99
CA ASP A 28 -27.43 -8.22 4.95
C ASP A 28 -26.30 -7.19 5.17
N GLY A 29 -26.42 -6.00 4.54
CA GLY A 29 -25.69 -4.78 4.95
C GLY A 29 -24.72 -4.19 3.91
N ASP A 30 -25.11 -3.05 3.32
CA ASP A 30 -24.25 -1.93 2.89
C ASP A 30 -22.98 -2.20 2.06
N GLY A 31 -23.10 -3.01 1.00
CA GLY A 31 -22.65 -2.62 -0.35
C GLY A 31 -21.15 -2.41 -0.62
N HIS A 32 -20.50 -3.54 -0.96
CA HIS A 32 -19.20 -3.73 -1.64
C HIS A 32 -17.97 -3.61 -0.74
N ASP A 33 -17.16 -4.68 -0.70
CA ASP A 33 -15.87 -4.83 0.01
C ASP A 33 -14.84 -3.77 -0.43
N ARG A 34 -15.01 -2.54 0.06
CA ARG A 34 -14.02 -1.47 -0.09
C ARG A 34 -12.92 -1.70 0.93
N VAL A 35 -11.69 -1.45 0.51
CA VAL A 35 -10.53 -1.43 1.40
C VAL A 35 -10.12 0.02 1.57
N ASP A 36 -10.30 0.56 2.78
CA ASP A 36 -9.87 1.91 3.13
C ASP A 36 -8.35 1.88 3.41
N LEU A 37 -7.59 2.62 2.60
CA LEU A 37 -6.13 2.71 2.63
C LEU A 37 -5.62 3.90 3.46
N VAL A 38 -6.42 4.97 3.53
CA VAL A 38 -6.15 6.15 4.36
C VAL A 38 -7.44 6.48 5.08
N THR A 39 -7.33 6.62 6.40
CA THR A 39 -8.46 6.99 7.28
C THR A 39 -8.20 8.25 8.11
N ASP A 40 -6.98 8.80 8.04
CA ASP A 40 -6.62 10.05 8.70
C ASP A 40 -6.64 11.20 7.69
N ASP A 41 -6.97 12.41 8.16
CA ASP A 41 -7.01 13.61 7.33
C ASP A 41 -5.60 14.00 6.87
N ILE A 42 -5.36 13.97 5.56
CA ILE A 42 -4.09 14.41 4.94
C ILE A 42 -4.39 15.65 4.09
N THR A 43 -3.49 16.64 4.11
CA THR A 43 -3.54 17.75 3.13
C THR A 43 -2.41 17.65 2.13
N LEU A 44 -2.74 17.76 0.85
CA LEU A 44 -1.78 17.73 -0.25
C LEU A 44 -2.05 18.83 -1.27
N ASN A 45 -0.98 19.30 -1.90
CA ASN A 45 -1.07 20.10 -3.13
C ASN A 45 -1.09 19.13 -4.32
N LEU A 46 -2.24 18.97 -4.97
CA LEU A 46 -2.38 18.01 -6.07
C LEU A 46 -1.54 18.36 -7.30
N ILE A 47 -1.07 19.61 -7.43
CA ILE A 47 -0.19 20.00 -8.53
C ILE A 47 1.24 19.51 -8.29
N THR A 48 1.69 19.40 -7.04
CA THR A 48 3.02 18.85 -6.74
C THR A 48 3.05 17.33 -6.93
N LEU A 49 1.94 16.64 -6.66
CA LEU A 49 1.77 15.21 -6.96
C LEU A 49 1.88 14.91 -8.46
N ALA A 50 1.56 15.86 -9.34
CA ALA A 50 1.61 15.66 -10.79
C ALA A 50 3.02 15.31 -11.33
N ASN A 51 4.05 15.43 -10.50
CA ASN A 51 5.44 15.14 -10.85
C ASN A 51 6.17 14.37 -9.74
N ASP A 52 5.46 13.83 -8.75
CA ASP A 52 6.08 13.17 -7.60
C ASP A 52 5.34 11.88 -7.21
N ILE A 53 6.11 10.94 -6.66
CA ILE A 53 5.59 9.66 -6.19
C ILE A 53 5.30 9.82 -4.69
N GLU A 54 4.04 9.98 -4.34
CA GLU A 54 3.64 10.11 -2.93
C GLU A 54 3.24 8.76 -2.34
N GLU A 55 3.84 8.42 -1.20
CA GLU A 55 3.53 7.27 -0.37
C GLU A 55 2.18 7.47 0.35
N LEU A 56 1.07 7.30 -0.37
CA LEU A 56 -0.26 7.54 0.20
C LEU A 56 -0.75 6.44 1.15
N ALA A 57 -0.19 5.22 1.14
CA ALA A 57 -0.77 4.10 1.90
C ALA A 57 0.24 2.98 2.22
N VAL A 58 1.30 3.31 2.96
CA VAL A 58 2.43 2.38 3.18
C VAL A 58 2.08 1.15 4.03
N ASP A 59 1.07 1.21 4.90
CA ASP A 59 0.91 0.21 5.97
C ASP A 59 -0.50 -0.39 6.12
N VAL A 60 -1.35 -0.33 5.08
CA VAL A 60 -2.68 -0.96 5.14
C VAL A 60 -2.68 -2.31 4.43
N PRO A 61 -2.98 -3.43 5.14
CA PRO A 61 -3.14 -4.72 4.50
C PRO A 61 -4.37 -4.69 3.59
N VAL A 62 -4.15 -5.04 2.33
CA VAL A 62 -5.22 -5.14 1.34
C VAL A 62 -5.65 -6.58 1.21
N THR A 63 -6.95 -6.82 1.41
CA THR A 63 -7.54 -8.14 1.22
C THR A 63 -7.43 -8.59 -0.23
N SER A 64 -7.22 -9.89 -0.42
CA SER A 64 -7.19 -10.49 -1.75
C SER A 64 -8.50 -10.20 -2.50
N GLY A 65 -8.37 -9.87 -3.78
CA GLY A 65 -9.50 -9.40 -4.56
C GLY A 65 -9.09 -8.70 -5.84
N PHE A 66 -10.08 -8.37 -6.65
CA PHE A 66 -9.89 -7.71 -7.93
C PHE A 66 -10.42 -6.27 -7.87
N TYR A 67 -9.53 -5.31 -8.06
CA TYR A 67 -9.81 -3.89 -7.87
C TYR A 67 -9.62 -3.13 -9.17
N HIS A 68 -10.59 -2.28 -9.54
CA HIS A 68 -10.54 -1.55 -10.82
C HIS A 68 -10.22 -0.06 -10.66
N GLN A 69 -10.36 0.47 -9.45
CA GLN A 69 -10.20 1.89 -9.22
C GLN A 69 -9.82 2.18 -7.77
N LEU A 70 -8.97 3.18 -7.63
CA LEU A 70 -8.67 3.85 -6.38
C LEU A 70 -9.51 5.13 -6.31
N ARG A 71 -10.00 5.47 -5.12
CA ARG A 71 -10.87 6.62 -4.87
C ARG A 71 -10.28 7.49 -3.78
N ILE A 72 -10.16 8.78 -4.07
CA ILE A 72 -9.65 9.78 -3.12
C ILE A 72 -10.77 10.75 -2.79
N VAL A 73 -11.35 10.64 -1.60
CA VAL A 73 -12.44 11.49 -1.14
C VAL A 73 -11.87 12.82 -0.66
N VAL A 74 -12.29 13.90 -1.32
CA VAL A 74 -11.83 15.26 -1.07
C VAL A 74 -13.01 16.10 -0.60
N PRO A 75 -13.23 16.25 0.71
CA PRO A 75 -14.32 17.07 1.24
C PRO A 75 -14.10 18.56 0.94
N GLU A 76 -12.85 19.01 1.00
CA GLU A 76 -12.47 20.41 0.98
C GLU A 76 -11.32 20.65 0.00
N ALA A 77 -11.41 21.72 -0.78
CA ALA A 77 -10.36 22.09 -1.71
C ALA A 77 -10.26 23.61 -1.85
N CYS A 78 -9.03 24.08 -2.12
CA CYS A 78 -8.75 25.44 -2.53
C CYS A 78 -7.82 25.45 -3.74
N ILE A 79 -8.10 26.32 -4.72
CA ILE A 79 -7.25 26.54 -5.88
C ILE A 79 -6.77 27.99 -5.93
N ALA A 80 -5.52 28.18 -6.37
CA ALA A 80 -4.97 29.47 -6.74
C ALA A 80 -4.94 29.58 -8.26
N VAL A 81 -5.55 30.63 -8.81
CA VAL A 81 -5.58 30.91 -10.24
C VAL A 81 -4.75 32.13 -10.52
N GLU A 82 -3.66 31.98 -11.29
CA GLU A 82 -2.86 33.11 -11.71
C GLU A 82 -3.65 34.01 -12.67
N THR A 83 -3.65 35.30 -12.37
CA THR A 83 -4.29 36.37 -13.14
C THR A 83 -3.42 36.78 -14.34
N GLU A 84 -3.82 37.84 -15.06
CA GLU A 84 -2.98 38.39 -16.15
C GLU A 84 -1.71 39.07 -15.63
N ASP A 85 -1.68 39.44 -14.35
CA ASP A 85 -0.51 40.01 -13.67
C ASP A 85 0.31 38.89 -13.02
N GLU A 86 1.58 38.77 -13.43
CA GLU A 86 2.51 37.74 -12.96
C GLU A 86 2.64 37.77 -11.42
N GLY A 87 2.45 36.61 -10.79
CA GLY A 87 2.51 36.47 -9.33
C GLY A 87 1.31 37.04 -8.57
N VAL A 88 0.21 37.37 -9.25
CA VAL A 88 -1.08 37.73 -8.64
C VAL A 88 -2.08 36.61 -8.86
N TYR A 89 -2.72 36.17 -7.77
CA TYR A 89 -3.61 35.02 -7.76
C TYR A 89 -5.01 35.38 -7.25
N ASP A 90 -6.02 34.82 -7.92
CA ASP A 90 -7.38 34.72 -7.40
C ASP A 90 -7.57 33.36 -6.73
N TYR A 91 -8.18 33.35 -5.54
CA TYR A 91 -8.40 32.13 -4.76
C TYR A 91 -9.87 31.70 -4.80
N TYR A 92 -10.08 30.40 -4.94
CA TYR A 92 -11.41 29.79 -4.95
C TYR A 92 -11.38 28.57 -4.05
N ALA A 93 -12.22 28.53 -3.02
CA ALA A 93 -12.33 27.39 -2.14
C ALA A 93 -13.77 26.85 -2.05
N THR A 94 -13.86 25.60 -1.58
CA THR A 94 -15.12 24.99 -1.18
C THR A 94 -15.68 25.70 0.05
N PRO A 95 -17.02 25.78 0.20
CA PRO A 95 -17.61 26.44 1.37
C PRO A 95 -17.10 25.82 2.68
N GLY A 96 -16.53 26.66 3.55
CA GLY A 96 -16.04 26.23 4.86
C GLY A 96 -14.65 25.61 4.88
N PHE A 97 -13.87 25.73 3.80
CA PHE A 97 -12.49 25.28 3.71
C PHE A 97 -11.65 25.75 4.92
N ASP A 98 -10.96 24.83 5.58
CA ASP A 98 -10.02 25.15 6.65
C ASP A 98 -8.71 25.72 6.08
N GLU A 99 -8.52 27.02 6.26
CA GLU A 99 -7.33 27.75 5.79
C GLU A 99 -6.02 27.29 6.44
N THR A 100 -6.07 26.62 7.60
CA THR A 100 -4.87 26.08 8.27
C THR A 100 -4.25 24.91 7.53
N LEU A 101 -4.98 24.33 6.56
CA LEU A 101 -4.52 23.24 5.72
C LEU A 101 -3.50 23.70 4.66
N VAL A 102 -3.42 25.00 4.36
CA VAL A 102 -2.46 25.52 3.36
C VAL A 102 -1.14 25.88 4.05
N PRO A 103 -0.01 25.22 3.73
CA PRO A 103 1.29 25.59 4.29
C PRO A 103 1.65 27.04 3.93
N GLU A 104 2.09 27.84 4.91
CA GLU A 104 2.46 29.25 4.68
C GLU A 104 3.60 29.40 3.63
N GLU A 105 4.42 28.36 3.49
CA GLU A 105 5.55 28.28 2.56
C GLU A 105 5.14 28.11 1.10
N ASP A 106 3.98 27.52 0.81
CA ASP A 106 3.52 27.26 -0.56
C ASP A 106 3.09 28.53 -1.30
N LEU A 107 2.67 29.57 -0.56
CA LEU A 107 2.12 30.79 -1.13
C LEU A 107 2.80 32.08 -0.70
N GLY A 108 3.73 32.01 0.27
CA GLY A 108 4.40 33.20 0.80
C GLY A 108 3.44 34.22 1.45
N MET A 109 2.21 33.78 1.76
CA MET A 109 1.13 34.57 2.35
C MET A 109 0.33 33.68 3.32
N ALA A 110 -0.05 34.22 4.47
CA ALA A 110 -0.89 33.51 5.44
C ALA A 110 -2.37 33.50 5.00
N ALA A 111 -3.04 32.35 5.15
CA ALA A 111 -4.48 32.16 4.93
C ALA A 111 -5.03 32.66 3.57
N PRO A 112 -4.50 32.18 2.44
CA PRO A 112 -4.82 32.70 1.10
C PRO A 112 -6.25 32.36 0.64
N CYS A 113 -6.88 31.35 1.24
CA CYS A 113 -8.22 30.89 0.91
C CYS A 113 -9.30 31.47 1.84
N ASP A 114 -8.95 32.36 2.77
CA ASP A 114 -9.90 32.98 3.72
C ASP A 114 -11.03 33.70 2.98
N GLY A 115 -12.27 33.28 3.24
CA GLY A 115 -13.47 33.87 2.65
C GLY A 115 -13.68 33.57 1.15
N ALA A 116 -12.92 32.65 0.56
CA ALA A 116 -13.09 32.24 -0.84
C ALA A 116 -14.24 31.22 -0.99
N ASP A 117 -15.42 31.66 -1.45
CA ASP A 117 -16.62 30.79 -1.54
C ASP A 117 -17.17 30.61 -2.96
N HIS A 118 -16.38 30.04 -3.88
CA HIS A 118 -16.78 29.96 -5.30
C HIS A 118 -16.23 28.75 -6.06
N LEU A 119 -15.61 27.78 -5.37
CA LEU A 119 -15.17 26.53 -5.99
C LEU A 119 -16.29 25.48 -5.93
N GLN A 120 -16.62 24.93 -7.09
CA GLN A 120 -17.48 23.77 -7.20
C GLN A 120 -16.63 22.53 -7.35
N THR A 121 -16.89 21.54 -6.50
CA THR A 121 -16.19 20.25 -6.48
C THR A 121 -17.19 19.10 -6.68
N PRO A 122 -17.82 18.96 -7.87
CA PRO A 122 -18.81 17.92 -8.09
C PRO A 122 -18.21 16.53 -7.81
N SER A 123 -18.91 15.74 -7.01
CA SER A 123 -18.56 14.33 -6.69
C SER A 123 -17.31 14.12 -5.83
N LEU A 124 -16.41 15.09 -5.71
CA LEU A 124 -15.22 15.03 -4.84
C LEU A 124 -15.54 14.70 -3.37
N PRO A 125 -16.48 15.37 -2.69
CA PRO A 125 -16.83 15.06 -1.29
C PRO A 125 -17.70 13.80 -1.13
N GLN A 126 -18.17 13.19 -2.23
CA GLN A 126 -19.12 12.07 -2.17
C GLN A 126 -18.52 10.75 -2.65
N SER A 127 -17.97 10.74 -3.86
CA SER A 127 -17.39 9.55 -4.50
C SER A 127 -15.88 9.67 -4.73
N GLY A 128 -15.30 10.83 -4.42
CA GLY A 128 -13.88 11.10 -4.62
C GLY A 128 -13.43 11.22 -6.07
N ILE A 129 -12.16 11.59 -6.22
CA ILE A 129 -11.42 11.51 -7.48
C ILE A 129 -11.27 10.04 -7.85
N LYS A 130 -11.62 9.70 -9.09
CA LYS A 130 -11.38 8.37 -9.63
C LYS A 130 -9.94 8.32 -10.15
N VAL A 131 -9.14 7.43 -9.59
CA VAL A 131 -7.84 7.05 -10.13
C VAL A 131 -8.01 5.70 -10.83
N GLN A 132 -7.65 5.66 -12.11
CA GLN A 132 -7.62 4.41 -12.86
C GLN A 132 -6.35 3.66 -12.49
N LEU A 133 -6.50 2.40 -12.07
CA LEU A 133 -5.36 1.52 -11.82
C LEU A 133 -4.73 1.07 -13.15
N PRO A 134 -3.42 0.74 -13.17
CA PRO A 134 -2.77 0.18 -14.35
C PRO A 134 -3.46 -1.10 -14.83
N GLY A 135 -3.34 -1.40 -16.13
CA GLY A 135 -4.00 -2.55 -16.78
C GLY A 135 -5.14 -2.22 -17.75
N ASP A 136 -5.11 -1.06 -18.41
CA ASP A 136 -6.09 -0.65 -19.45
C ASP A 136 -7.58 -0.72 -19.04
N GLY A 137 -7.88 -0.57 -17.74
CA GLY A 137 -9.23 -0.62 -17.19
C GLY A 137 -9.68 -2.01 -16.74
N ASP A 138 -8.85 -3.03 -16.94
CA ASP A 138 -9.12 -4.39 -16.46
C ASP A 138 -8.94 -4.48 -14.95
N GLY A 139 -8.12 -3.64 -14.31
CA GLY A 139 -7.92 -3.66 -12.85
C GLY A 139 -6.74 -4.52 -12.41
N VAL A 140 -6.54 -4.62 -11.10
CA VAL A 140 -5.42 -5.30 -10.45
C VAL A 140 -5.94 -6.41 -9.56
N GLN A 141 -5.38 -7.61 -9.71
CA GLN A 141 -5.61 -8.75 -8.83
C GLN A 141 -4.60 -8.73 -7.69
N ILE A 142 -5.09 -8.73 -6.46
CA ILE A 142 -4.30 -8.87 -5.23
C ILE A 142 -4.49 -10.29 -4.69
N THR A 143 -3.40 -10.95 -4.31
CA THR A 143 -3.38 -12.33 -3.80
C THR A 143 -2.63 -12.43 -2.47
N GLY A 144 -3.31 -12.84 -1.39
CA GLY A 144 -2.73 -12.81 -0.04
C GLY A 144 -2.83 -11.43 0.62
N GLU A 145 -2.21 -11.28 1.78
CA GLU A 145 -2.06 -9.97 2.45
C GLU A 145 -0.92 -9.20 1.78
N GLN A 146 -1.25 -8.10 1.11
CA GLN A 146 -0.29 -7.24 0.44
C GLN A 146 -0.53 -5.78 0.84
N TYR A 147 0.54 -5.00 0.86
CA TYR A 147 0.53 -3.57 1.09
C TYR A 147 0.70 -2.88 -0.26
N ILE A 148 -0.01 -1.78 -0.48
CA ILE A 148 0.14 -1.00 -1.71
C ILE A 148 1.21 0.05 -1.47
N LEU A 149 2.32 -0.04 -2.19
CA LEU A 149 3.31 1.02 -2.20
C LEU A 149 3.20 1.77 -3.53
N LEU A 150 2.94 3.07 -3.41
CA LEU A 150 3.09 4.08 -4.45
C LEU A 150 1.96 4.14 -5.49
N VAL A 151 1.45 5.36 -5.68
CA VAL A 151 0.60 5.73 -6.80
C VAL A 151 1.26 6.94 -7.44
N ASP A 152 1.80 6.79 -8.65
CA ASP A 152 2.25 7.92 -9.45
C ASP A 152 1.03 8.68 -10.01
N PHE A 153 0.98 9.98 -9.77
CA PHE A 153 -0.16 10.83 -10.12
C PHE A 153 0.14 11.58 -11.43
N ASP A 154 -0.41 11.14 -12.56
CA ASP A 154 -0.47 12.00 -13.75
C ASP A 154 -1.80 12.76 -13.76
N ALA A 155 -1.74 14.01 -13.30
CA ALA A 155 -2.87 14.93 -13.31
C ALA A 155 -2.93 15.68 -14.65
N ALA A 156 -3.73 15.17 -15.60
CA ALA A 156 -3.91 15.84 -16.88
C ALA A 156 -4.77 17.11 -16.76
N GLU A 157 -4.16 18.29 -16.96
CA GLU A 157 -4.67 19.65 -17.32
C GLU A 157 -6.08 20.14 -16.86
N SER A 158 -6.77 19.47 -15.94
CA SER A 158 -8.15 19.80 -15.54
C SER A 158 -8.27 19.97 -14.02
N PHE A 159 -7.40 20.76 -13.40
CA PHE A 159 -7.59 21.16 -12.00
C PHE A 159 -8.78 22.11 -11.85
N GLY A 160 -9.06 22.93 -12.85
CA GLY A 160 -10.33 23.60 -12.90
C GLY A 160 -10.55 24.45 -14.15
N HIS A 161 -11.82 24.80 -14.36
CA HIS A 161 -12.21 25.71 -15.43
C HIS A 161 -13.35 26.62 -14.96
N VAL A 162 -13.47 27.76 -15.65
CA VAL A 162 -14.55 28.73 -15.39
C VAL A 162 -15.91 28.10 -15.71
N ALA A 163 -16.83 28.16 -14.75
CA ALA A 163 -18.14 27.51 -14.79
C ALA A 163 -19.17 28.28 -15.64
N GLY A 164 -18.87 28.66 -16.88
CA GLY A 164 -19.81 29.32 -17.82
C GLY A 164 -20.44 30.68 -17.39
N GLN A 165 -20.32 31.07 -16.12
CA GLN A 165 -20.66 32.33 -15.49
C GLN A 165 -19.41 32.79 -14.73
N GLY A 166 -18.93 34.00 -15.03
CA GLY A 166 -17.53 34.44 -14.84
C GLY A 166 -16.94 34.44 -13.43
N ASP A 167 -17.69 34.10 -12.38
CA ASP A 167 -17.25 34.20 -10.98
C ASP A 167 -17.18 32.84 -10.27
N LYS A 168 -17.27 31.72 -11.00
CA LYS A 168 -17.28 30.36 -10.42
C LYS A 168 -16.27 29.47 -11.12
N TRP A 169 -15.59 28.65 -10.33
CA TRP A 169 -14.68 27.63 -10.82
C TRP A 169 -15.21 26.24 -10.53
N VAL A 170 -14.99 25.32 -11.46
CA VAL A 170 -15.26 23.90 -11.26
C VAL A 170 -13.95 23.17 -11.21
N MET A 171 -13.70 22.43 -10.13
CA MET A 171 -12.57 21.50 -9.99
C MET A 171 -13.06 20.08 -10.27
N HIS A 172 -12.42 19.44 -11.25
CA HIS A 172 -12.72 18.05 -11.64
C HIS A 172 -11.45 17.40 -12.22
N PRO A 173 -10.45 17.12 -11.36
CA PRO A 173 -9.19 16.55 -11.79
C PRO A 173 -9.41 15.16 -12.39
N VAL A 174 -8.69 14.88 -13.47
CA VAL A 174 -8.52 13.52 -13.98
C VAL A 174 -7.12 13.08 -13.57
N ILE A 175 -7.06 12.11 -12.68
CA ILE A 175 -5.81 11.50 -12.22
C ILE A 175 -5.70 10.12 -12.89
N ARG A 176 -4.56 9.88 -13.53
CA ARG A 176 -4.17 8.54 -13.97
C ARG A 176 -3.14 8.01 -12.99
N GLY A 177 -3.33 6.78 -12.52
CA GLY A 177 -2.27 6.07 -11.82
C GLY A 177 -1.19 5.70 -12.84
N GLY A 178 0.05 6.08 -12.57
CA GLY A 178 1.21 5.66 -13.37
C GLY A 178 1.55 4.20 -13.06
N GLU A 179 2.18 3.98 -11.91
CA GLU A 179 2.60 2.66 -11.44
C GLU A 179 1.97 2.37 -10.07
N LEU A 180 1.54 1.13 -9.88
CA LEU A 180 1.07 0.60 -8.61
C LEU A 180 1.98 -0.58 -8.28
N GLU A 181 2.72 -0.47 -7.18
CA GLU A 181 3.52 -1.56 -6.66
C GLU A 181 2.82 -2.20 -5.47
N LEU A 182 2.78 -3.53 -5.47
CA LEU A 182 2.26 -4.33 -4.38
C LEU A 182 3.47 -4.90 -3.65
N SER A 183 3.44 -4.85 -2.33
CA SER A 183 4.44 -5.53 -1.52
C SER A 183 4.48 -7.01 -1.88
N SER A 184 5.68 -7.58 -1.83
CA SER A 184 5.86 -9.01 -1.99
C SER A 184 5.89 -9.69 -0.62
N SER A 185 5.81 -11.02 -0.63
CA SER A 185 6.04 -11.84 0.55
C SER A 185 6.99 -12.99 0.22
N ILE A 186 7.66 -13.49 1.25
CA ILE A 186 8.45 -14.72 1.21
C ILE A 186 7.86 -15.67 2.23
N THR A 187 7.51 -16.88 1.80
CA THR A 187 7.14 -17.98 2.69
C THR A 187 8.26 -19.00 2.71
N ALA A 188 8.93 -19.15 3.84
CA ALA A 188 9.86 -20.25 4.06
C ALA A 188 9.11 -21.42 4.70
N ASN A 189 9.25 -22.60 4.11
CA ASN A 189 8.77 -23.85 4.66
C ASN A 189 9.95 -24.65 5.20
N LEU A 190 9.78 -25.29 6.34
CA LEU A 190 10.78 -26.14 6.97
C LEU A 190 10.19 -27.50 7.34
N VAL A 191 10.84 -28.55 6.86
CA VAL A 191 10.52 -29.94 7.19
C VAL A 191 11.75 -30.68 7.72
N ALA A 192 11.54 -31.71 8.53
CA ALA A 192 12.60 -32.62 8.95
C ALA A 192 12.76 -33.75 7.93
N ALA A 193 14.00 -34.14 7.62
CA ALA A 193 14.26 -35.33 6.82
C ALA A 193 13.75 -36.60 7.52
N ASP A 194 13.30 -37.58 6.75
CA ASP A 194 12.82 -38.87 7.25
C ASP A 194 13.84 -39.53 8.20
N GLY A 195 13.41 -39.77 9.44
CA GLY A 195 14.21 -40.45 10.46
C GLY A 195 15.25 -39.56 11.17
N LEU A 196 15.19 -38.23 10.99
CA LEU A 196 15.97 -37.29 11.79
C LEU A 196 15.53 -37.36 13.26
N GLU A 197 16.49 -37.51 14.17
CA GLU A 197 16.23 -37.48 15.61
C GLU A 197 16.61 -36.11 16.18
N PHE A 198 15.67 -35.48 16.89
CA PHE A 198 15.89 -34.20 17.55
C PHE A 198 16.49 -34.40 18.94
N PRO A 199 17.53 -33.64 19.31
CA PRO A 199 18.09 -33.69 20.66
C PRO A 199 17.22 -32.93 21.67
N ASP A 200 17.47 -33.14 22.96
CA ASP A 200 16.92 -32.30 24.01
C ASP A 200 17.73 -31.01 24.16
N ILE A 201 17.09 -29.84 24.10
CA ILE A 201 17.71 -28.52 24.30
C ILE A 201 17.96 -28.27 25.80
N ALA A 202 17.08 -28.80 26.66
CA ALA A 202 17.20 -28.78 28.10
C ALA A 202 16.58 -30.04 28.72
N THR A 203 16.68 -30.21 30.05
CA THR A 203 16.03 -31.34 30.73
C THR A 203 14.51 -31.30 30.48
N ASP A 204 13.99 -32.35 29.85
CA ASP A 204 12.58 -32.51 29.47
C ASP A 204 12.06 -31.50 28.43
N GLN A 205 12.95 -30.92 27.61
CA GLN A 205 12.57 -30.05 26.49
C GLN A 205 13.19 -30.58 25.18
N PRO A 206 12.46 -31.42 24.43
CA PRO A 206 12.91 -31.85 23.11
C PRO A 206 12.93 -30.67 22.15
N MET A 207 13.95 -30.61 21.29
CA MET A 207 13.98 -29.68 20.16
C MET A 207 12.88 -30.04 19.17
N THR A 208 12.30 -29.02 18.57
CA THR A 208 11.29 -29.11 17.52
C THR A 208 11.67 -28.18 16.37
N LEU A 209 11.00 -28.30 15.23
CA LEU A 209 11.18 -27.34 14.13
C LEU A 209 10.71 -25.92 14.50
N GLY A 210 9.83 -25.78 15.49
CA GLY A 210 9.39 -24.48 16.00
C GLY A 210 10.45 -23.73 16.83
N ASP A 211 11.59 -24.36 17.13
CA ASP A 211 12.73 -23.69 17.77
C ASP A 211 13.66 -22.99 16.76
N PHE A 212 13.39 -23.13 15.46
CA PHE A 212 14.14 -22.49 14.38
C PHE A 212 13.48 -21.19 13.94
N VAL A 213 14.28 -20.31 13.32
CA VAL A 213 13.82 -19.07 12.72
C VAL A 213 14.27 -18.99 11.26
N ALA A 214 13.48 -18.30 10.44
CA ALA A 214 13.91 -17.90 9.11
C ALA A 214 14.57 -16.53 9.20
N ASP A 215 15.61 -16.31 8.39
CA ASP A 215 16.31 -15.05 8.22
C ASP A 215 16.32 -14.64 6.74
N VAL A 216 16.25 -13.33 6.48
CA VAL A 216 16.38 -12.73 5.15
C VAL A 216 17.46 -11.65 5.18
N ASP A 217 18.56 -11.92 4.49
CA ASP A 217 19.71 -11.01 4.31
C ASP A 217 20.30 -10.40 5.60
N SER A 218 19.99 -10.92 6.80
CA SER A 218 20.44 -10.43 8.11
C SER A 218 20.10 -8.97 8.45
N GLU A 219 19.25 -8.31 7.66
CA GLU A 219 18.80 -6.93 7.87
C GLU A 219 17.36 -6.84 8.41
N GLU A 220 16.57 -7.91 8.23
CA GLU A 220 15.20 -8.03 8.74
C GLU A 220 15.15 -8.69 10.13
N GLU A 221 14.00 -8.62 10.80
CA GLU A 221 13.76 -9.37 12.03
C GLU A 221 13.53 -10.86 11.72
N ASP A 222 14.22 -11.74 12.45
CA ASP A 222 14.04 -13.19 12.35
C ASP A 222 12.57 -13.59 12.58
N VAL A 223 12.04 -14.43 11.70
CA VAL A 223 10.64 -14.90 11.79
C VAL A 223 10.60 -16.33 12.31
N PRO A 224 9.89 -16.62 13.42
CA PRO A 224 9.80 -17.98 13.95
C PRO A 224 8.97 -18.88 13.04
N PHE A 225 9.42 -20.13 12.92
CA PHE A 225 8.67 -21.19 12.24
C PHE A 225 7.50 -21.68 13.09
N THR A 226 6.31 -21.81 12.48
CA THR A 226 5.08 -22.29 13.15
C THR A 226 4.34 -23.32 12.30
N ASP A 227 3.66 -24.27 12.95
CA ASP A 227 2.82 -25.29 12.31
C ASP A 227 1.40 -25.21 12.91
N PRO A 228 0.57 -24.26 12.45
CA PRO A 228 -0.76 -24.05 13.01
C PRO A 228 -1.80 -25.09 12.56
N ASP A 229 -1.57 -25.78 11.44
CA ASP A 229 -2.47 -26.79 10.87
C ASP A 229 -2.06 -28.23 11.17
N GLU A 230 -0.97 -28.44 11.91
CA GLU A 230 -0.46 -29.73 12.38
C GLU A 230 -0.17 -30.70 11.22
N ASP A 231 0.42 -30.20 10.13
CA ASP A 231 0.73 -30.97 8.93
C ASP A 231 2.21 -31.40 8.81
N ASP A 232 3.00 -31.12 9.86
CA ASP A 232 4.45 -31.33 9.96
C ASP A 232 5.28 -30.47 8.98
N VAL A 233 4.68 -29.44 8.36
CA VAL A 233 5.36 -28.39 7.57
C VAL A 233 5.33 -27.09 8.35
N TYR A 234 6.47 -26.70 8.90
CA TYR A 234 6.55 -25.45 9.63
C TYR A 234 6.76 -24.29 8.67
N THR A 235 6.03 -23.21 8.87
CA THR A 235 6.03 -22.03 7.98
C THR A 235 6.47 -20.77 8.73
N ALA A 236 7.27 -19.95 8.04
CA ALA A 236 7.66 -18.61 8.45
C ALA A 236 7.42 -17.66 7.27
N THR A 237 6.75 -16.53 7.51
CA THR A 237 6.37 -15.60 6.44
C THR A 237 6.90 -14.20 6.71
N PHE A 238 7.68 -13.68 5.76
CA PHE A 238 8.06 -12.27 5.66
C PHE A 238 7.01 -11.57 4.80
N SER A 239 6.23 -10.70 5.42
CA SER A 239 5.17 -9.91 4.76
C SER A 239 5.64 -8.50 4.48
N ALA A 240 4.95 -7.79 3.59
CA ALA A 240 5.22 -6.37 3.29
C ALA A 240 6.60 -6.07 2.69
N MET A 241 7.24 -7.04 2.04
CA MET A 241 8.58 -6.85 1.48
C MET A 241 8.53 -5.90 0.28
N LEU A 242 9.54 -5.03 0.14
CA LEU A 242 9.65 -4.13 -1.00
C LEU A 242 9.84 -4.93 -2.31
N PRO A 243 9.01 -4.67 -3.34
CA PRO A 243 9.19 -5.30 -4.64
C PRO A 243 10.38 -4.69 -5.39
N GLY A 244 10.87 -5.39 -6.43
CA GLY A 244 11.99 -4.94 -7.25
C GLY A 244 13.37 -5.24 -6.66
N VAL A 245 13.43 -5.79 -5.44
CA VAL A 245 14.67 -6.26 -4.82
C VAL A 245 15.06 -7.62 -5.41
N THR A 246 16.32 -7.74 -5.84
CA THR A 246 16.86 -8.96 -6.45
C THR A 246 18.00 -9.53 -5.63
N GLY A 247 18.09 -10.85 -5.56
CA GLY A 247 19.20 -11.55 -4.93
C GLY A 247 19.13 -11.64 -3.40
N LEU A 248 17.94 -11.49 -2.81
CA LEU A 248 17.75 -11.69 -1.38
C LEU A 248 18.10 -13.13 -1.00
N ILE A 249 18.81 -13.32 0.11
CA ILE A 249 19.19 -14.64 0.63
C ILE A 249 18.27 -14.99 1.79
N VAL A 250 17.48 -16.03 1.61
CA VAL A 250 16.69 -16.64 2.67
C VAL A 250 17.50 -17.79 3.28
N SER A 251 17.58 -17.85 4.60
CA SER A 251 18.25 -18.92 5.32
C SER A 251 17.47 -19.35 6.56
N VAL A 252 17.89 -20.46 7.17
CA VAL A 252 17.28 -21.00 8.40
C VAL A 252 18.35 -21.02 9.47
N GLU A 253 18.03 -20.44 10.62
CA GLU A 253 18.87 -20.47 11.80
C GLU A 253 18.23 -21.35 12.88
N GLY A 254 19.05 -22.18 13.51
CA GLY A 254 18.63 -23.02 14.62
C GLY A 254 19.18 -22.52 15.95
N PRO A 255 18.69 -23.06 17.08
CA PRO A 255 19.09 -22.60 18.39
C PRO A 255 20.58 -22.87 18.69
N ASP A 256 21.16 -22.01 19.54
CA ASP A 256 22.57 -22.07 19.94
C ASP A 256 23.01 -23.44 20.48
N GLY A 257 24.30 -23.75 20.29
CA GLY A 257 24.94 -24.95 20.87
C GLY A 257 24.91 -26.20 19.98
N TRP A 258 24.38 -26.09 18.77
CA TRP A 258 24.32 -27.16 17.77
C TRP A 258 24.74 -26.64 16.40
N ASN A 259 25.10 -27.57 15.50
CA ASN A 259 25.29 -27.33 14.07
C ASN A 259 24.17 -28.03 13.31
N TYR A 260 23.70 -27.36 12.26
CA TYR A 260 22.58 -27.80 11.44
C TYR A 260 23.01 -27.85 9.98
N THR A 261 22.49 -28.83 9.23
CA THR A 261 22.64 -28.88 7.77
C THR A 261 21.26 -28.84 7.13
N PHE A 262 21.04 -27.88 6.24
CA PHE A 262 19.81 -27.74 5.47
C PHE A 262 20.04 -28.04 3.98
N ASP A 263 19.01 -28.55 3.32
CA ASP A 263 18.94 -28.65 1.86
C ASP A 263 17.71 -27.86 1.35
N PRO A 264 17.90 -26.77 0.58
CA PRO A 264 19.19 -26.11 0.32
C PRO A 264 19.76 -25.45 1.59
N VAL A 265 21.04 -25.06 1.58
CA VAL A 265 21.65 -24.32 2.71
C VAL A 265 21.06 -22.91 2.83
N SER A 266 20.76 -22.30 1.69
CA SER A 266 20.08 -21.02 1.56
C SER A 266 19.38 -20.98 0.21
N ALA A 267 18.38 -20.11 0.07
CA ALA A 267 17.69 -19.85 -1.18
C ALA A 267 17.94 -18.40 -1.61
N THR A 268 18.11 -18.17 -2.92
CA THR A 268 18.15 -16.81 -3.47
C THR A 268 16.81 -16.50 -4.11
N VAL A 269 16.21 -15.39 -3.73
CA VAL A 269 14.89 -14.96 -4.20
C VAL A 269 14.94 -13.57 -4.82
N ASP A 270 14.14 -13.39 -5.86
CA ASP A 270 13.87 -12.08 -6.47
C ASP A 270 12.40 -11.76 -6.20
N LEU A 271 12.13 -10.55 -5.73
CA LEU A 271 10.79 -10.09 -5.42
C LEU A 271 10.24 -9.23 -6.54
N THR A 272 9.13 -9.68 -7.13
CA THR A 272 8.34 -8.86 -8.05
C THR A 272 7.04 -8.42 -7.39
N SER A 273 6.51 -7.28 -7.85
CA SER A 273 5.29 -6.65 -7.32
C SER A 273 4.17 -7.66 -7.11
N GLY A 274 3.68 -7.76 -5.88
CA GLY A 274 2.53 -8.60 -5.49
C GLY A 274 2.79 -10.11 -5.51
N GLN A 275 4.05 -10.54 -5.57
CA GLN A 275 4.41 -11.95 -5.55
C GLN A 275 4.53 -12.49 -4.12
N ASN A 276 4.07 -13.73 -3.89
CA ASN A 276 4.55 -14.56 -2.78
C ASN A 276 5.56 -15.58 -3.34
N VAL A 277 6.79 -15.55 -2.86
CA VAL A 277 7.82 -16.53 -3.19
C VAL A 277 7.86 -17.58 -2.10
N VAL A 278 7.66 -18.85 -2.48
CA VAL A 278 7.78 -19.97 -1.56
C VAL A 278 9.17 -20.59 -1.70
N VAL A 279 9.86 -20.81 -0.58
CA VAL A 279 11.13 -21.52 -0.51
C VAL A 279 11.02 -22.67 0.48
N ASP A 280 11.43 -23.86 0.05
CA ASP A 280 11.35 -25.07 0.87
C ASP A 280 12.74 -25.45 1.38
N PHE A 281 12.85 -25.66 2.69
CA PHE A 281 14.04 -26.14 3.38
C PHE A 281 13.77 -27.51 4.02
N THR A 282 14.75 -28.40 3.91
CA THR A 282 14.76 -29.66 4.68
C THR A 282 15.93 -29.65 5.65
N LEU A 283 15.65 -29.80 6.95
CA LEU A 283 16.68 -30.08 7.96
C LEU A 283 17.14 -31.52 7.81
N THR A 284 18.41 -31.71 7.45
CA THR A 284 18.97 -33.03 7.11
C THR A 284 19.91 -33.59 8.18
N GLU A 285 20.48 -32.73 9.02
CA GLU A 285 21.44 -33.14 10.04
C GLU A 285 21.43 -32.17 11.24
N ILE A 286 21.56 -32.73 12.44
CA ILE A 286 21.74 -31.99 13.70
C ILE A 286 22.94 -32.63 14.44
N THR A 287 23.94 -31.84 14.81
CA THR A 287 25.08 -32.31 15.60
C THR A 287 25.45 -31.33 16.70
N ALA A 288 25.93 -31.81 17.84
CA ALA A 288 26.36 -30.92 18.92
C ALA A 288 27.53 -30.05 18.46
N SER A 289 27.50 -28.75 18.80
CA SER A 289 28.63 -27.87 18.54
C SER A 289 29.81 -28.21 19.46
N PRO A 290 31.05 -28.25 18.92
CA PRO A 290 32.24 -28.64 19.67
C PRO A 290 32.64 -27.65 20.77
#